data_AF-A0A1Q3N6R7-F1
#
_entry.id   AF-A0A1Q3N6R7-F1
#
_cell.length_a   1.000
_cell.length_b   1.000
_cell.length_c   1.000
_cell.angle_alpha   90.00
_cell.angle_beta   90.00
_cell.angle_gamma   90.00
#
_symmetry.space_group_name_H-M   'P 1'
#
loop_
_entity.id
_entity.type
_entity.pdbx_description
1 polymer ?
#
loop_
_entity_poly.entity_id
_entity_poly.type
_entity_poly.pdbx_seq_one_letter_code
_entity_poly.pdbx_strand_id
1 'polypeptide(L)'
;MGTPNRIHAVSGGLAANPVNTWSFGVDHFIELAAYLDEKNPILGSRLLQVLSRWYTLAEPQRSQVQQALKALQPKVKSKNVAETLNSLLSI
;
A
#
# COMPACT_ATOMS: atom_id res chain seq x y z
N MET A 1 -12.37 -19.45 -21.51
CA MET A 1 -10.90 -19.44 -21.28
C MET A 1 -10.41 -17.99 -21.27
N GLY A 2 -10.76 -17.22 -20.22
CA GLY A 2 -10.35 -15.83 -20.06
C GLY A 2 -9.29 -15.75 -18.97
N THR A 3 -8.05 -15.49 -19.36
CA THR A 3 -6.84 -15.57 -18.53
C THR A 3 -6.76 -14.42 -17.51
N PRO A 4 -6.86 -14.67 -16.19
CA PRO A 4 -6.63 -13.66 -15.16
C PRO A 4 -5.13 -13.44 -14.86
N ASN A 5 -4.23 -14.19 -15.49
CA ASN A 5 -2.84 -14.34 -15.04
C ASN A 5 -1.89 -13.21 -15.42
N ARG A 6 -2.27 -12.28 -16.31
CA ARG A 6 -1.36 -11.20 -16.75
C ARG A 6 -1.21 -10.06 -15.74
N ILE A 7 -2.22 -9.81 -14.90
CA ILE A 7 -2.16 -8.75 -13.89
C ILE A 7 -1.30 -9.20 -12.70
N HIS A 8 -1.23 -10.50 -12.38
CA HIS A 8 -0.37 -11.01 -11.32
C HIS A 8 1.13 -10.97 -11.65
N ALA A 9 1.51 -11.01 -12.94
CA ALA A 9 2.92 -11.08 -13.33
C ALA A 9 3.66 -9.74 -13.24
N VAL A 10 2.99 -8.62 -13.52
CA VAL A 10 3.61 -7.28 -13.47
C VAL A 10 3.58 -6.70 -12.06
N SER A 11 2.60 -7.11 -11.23
CA SER A 11 2.53 -6.72 -9.81
C SER A 11 3.37 -7.62 -8.90
N GLY A 12 3.62 -8.88 -9.29
CA GLY A 12 4.42 -9.84 -8.50
C GLY A 12 5.93 -9.59 -8.55
N GLY A 13 6.43 -9.04 -9.66
CA GLY A 13 7.86 -8.70 -9.80
C GLY A 13 8.33 -7.57 -8.87
N LEU A 14 7.44 -6.63 -8.53
CA LEU A 14 7.74 -5.55 -7.58
C LEU A 14 7.68 -6.00 -6.10
N ALA A 15 6.94 -7.09 -5.81
CA ALA A 15 6.88 -7.69 -4.49
C ALA A 15 8.13 -8.54 -4.16
N ALA A 16 8.91 -8.93 -5.17
CA ALA A 16 10.10 -9.78 -5.02
C ALA A 16 11.38 -9.00 -4.65
N ASN A 17 11.35 -7.66 -4.63
CA ASN A 17 12.55 -6.84 -4.39
C ASN A 17 12.33 -5.81 -3.26
N PRO A 18 12.21 -6.25 -2.00
CA PRO A 18 11.78 -5.44 -0.87
C PRO A 18 12.78 -4.37 -0.41
N VAL A 19 13.88 -4.10 -1.13
CA VAL A 19 14.84 -3.04 -0.79
C VAL A 19 14.70 -1.82 -1.71
N ASN A 20 14.36 -2.02 -2.99
CA ASN A 20 14.17 -0.92 -3.94
C ASN A 20 12.75 -0.31 -3.93
N THR A 21 11.76 -1.03 -3.40
CA THR A 21 10.36 -0.58 -3.35
C THR A 21 10.15 0.59 -2.37
N TRP A 22 11.01 0.75 -1.36
CA TRP A 22 10.71 1.66 -0.24
C TRP A 22 11.27 3.08 -0.40
N SER A 23 12.31 3.27 -1.23
CA SER A 23 12.89 4.62 -1.40
C SER A 23 12.19 5.48 -2.44
N PHE A 24 11.45 4.88 -3.38
CA PHE A 24 10.71 5.59 -4.45
C PHE A 24 9.27 5.09 -4.60
N GLY A 25 8.98 3.85 -4.19
CA GLY A 25 7.67 3.24 -4.41
C GLY A 25 6.61 3.62 -3.38
N VAL A 26 6.96 4.02 -2.15
CA VAL A 26 5.96 4.24 -1.07
C VAL A 26 4.93 5.30 -1.45
N ASP A 27 5.37 6.46 -1.93
CA ASP A 27 4.46 7.51 -2.38
C ASP A 27 3.57 7.03 -3.53
N HIS A 28 4.15 6.28 -4.48
CA HIS A 28 3.39 5.69 -5.59
C HIS A 28 2.36 4.65 -5.10
N PHE A 29 2.70 3.81 -4.13
CA PHE A 29 1.77 2.86 -3.52
C PHE A 29 0.64 3.57 -2.77
N ILE A 30 0.92 4.69 -2.11
CA ILE A 30 -0.06 5.50 -1.39
C ILE A 30 -1.00 6.20 -2.37
N GLU A 31 -0.48 6.78 -3.46
CA GLU A 31 -1.28 7.36 -4.53
C GLU A 31 -2.15 6.31 -5.22
N LEU A 32 -1.59 5.13 -5.52
CA LEU A 32 -2.34 4.02 -6.09
C LEU A 32 -3.41 3.50 -5.13
N ALA A 33 -3.12 3.42 -3.83
CA ALA A 33 -4.09 3.04 -2.82
C ALA A 33 -5.25 4.04 -2.76
N ALA A 34 -4.97 5.35 -2.82
CA ALA A 34 -6.01 6.38 -2.88
C ALA A 34 -6.84 6.31 -4.18
N TYR A 35 -6.20 6.10 -5.33
CA TYR A 35 -6.88 5.97 -6.60
C TYR A 35 -7.74 4.70 -6.69
N LEU A 36 -7.24 3.59 -6.14
CA LEU A 36 -7.98 2.33 -6.09
C LEU A 36 -9.03 2.32 -4.99
N ASP A 37 -8.92 3.14 -3.95
CA ASP A 37 -9.99 3.29 -2.95
C ASP A 37 -11.31 3.70 -3.61
N GLU A 38 -11.29 4.64 -4.56
CA GLU A 38 -12.49 5.09 -5.26
C GLU A 38 -13.01 4.07 -6.29
N LYS A 39 -12.12 3.29 -6.92
CA LYS A 39 -12.50 2.38 -8.03
C LYS A 39 -12.73 0.93 -7.59
N ASN A 40 -11.91 0.44 -6.66
CA ASN A 40 -11.95 -0.92 -6.17
C ASN A 40 -11.28 -1.02 -4.78
N PRO A 41 -12.04 -0.79 -3.69
CA PRO A 41 -11.49 -0.74 -2.34
C PRO A 41 -10.89 -2.07 -1.84
N ILE A 42 -11.21 -3.20 -2.47
CA ILE A 42 -10.60 -4.51 -2.17
C ILE A 42 -9.15 -4.55 -2.68
N LEU A 43 -8.87 -3.96 -3.84
CA LEU A 43 -7.52 -3.86 -4.37
C LEU A 43 -6.70 -2.81 -3.61
N GLY A 44 -7.32 -1.69 -3.23
CA GLY A 44 -6.69 -0.67 -2.39
C GLY A 44 -6.21 -1.23 -1.04
N SER A 45 -7.05 -2.01 -0.34
CA SER A 45 -6.65 -2.64 0.93
C SER A 45 -5.53 -3.66 0.76
N ARG A 46 -5.54 -4.44 -0.32
CA ARG A 46 -4.49 -5.44 -0.60
C ARG A 46 -3.14 -4.79 -0.95
N LEU A 47 -3.14 -3.62 -1.60
CA LEU A 47 -1.92 -2.84 -1.79
C LEU A 47 -1.38 -2.28 -0.47
N LEU A 48 -2.26 -1.77 0.40
CA LEU A 48 -1.85 -1.32 1.74
C LEU A 48 -1.26 -2.45 2.58
N GLN A 49 -1.71 -3.69 2.40
CA GLN A 49 -1.11 -4.86 3.06
C GLN A 49 0.35 -5.11 2.63
N VAL A 50 0.77 -4.71 1.43
CA VAL A 50 2.19 -4.76 1.04
C VAL A 50 3.02 -3.84 1.93
N LEU A 51 2.44 -2.70 2.31
CA LEU A 51 3.05 -1.74 3.23
C LEU A 51 3.02 -2.22 4.69
N SER A 52 2.39 -3.35 5.04
CA SER A 52 2.31 -3.84 6.42
C SER A 52 3.63 -4.02 7.14
N ARG A 53 4.71 -4.26 6.40
CA ARG A 53 6.06 -4.41 6.94
C ARG A 53 6.82 -3.08 7.07
N TRP A 54 6.13 -1.94 7.01
CA TRP A 54 6.76 -0.62 7.14
C TRP A 54 7.52 -0.43 8.47
N TYR A 55 7.11 -1.13 9.54
CA TYR A 55 7.77 -1.07 10.85
C TYR A 55 9.16 -1.71 10.87
N THR A 56 9.48 -2.59 9.90
CA THR A 56 10.82 -3.21 9.78
C THR A 56 11.83 -2.33 9.04
N LEU A 57 11.39 -1.16 8.53
CA LEU A 57 12.27 -0.24 7.84
C LEU A 57 13.20 0.48 8.82
N ALA A 58 14.40 0.81 8.33
CA ALA A 58 15.32 1.68 9.06
C ALA A 58 14.82 3.13 9.08
N GLU A 59 15.24 3.89 10.09
CA GLU A 59 15.10 5.35 10.06
C GLU A 59 16.02 5.93 8.98
N PRO A 60 15.62 7.00 8.25
CA PRO A 60 14.41 7.84 8.43
C PRO A 60 13.16 7.36 7.68
N GLN A 61 13.28 6.32 6.84
CA GLN A 61 12.20 5.87 5.95
C GLN A 61 10.96 5.42 6.72
N ARG A 62 11.14 4.73 7.86
CA ARG A 62 10.02 4.32 8.74
C ARG A 62 9.11 5.50 9.10
N SER A 63 9.71 6.62 9.50
CA SER A 63 8.99 7.83 9.91
C SER A 63 8.27 8.50 8.74
N GLN A 64 8.88 8.49 7.56
CA GLN A 64 8.27 9.00 6.33
C GLN A 64 7.04 8.17 5.95
N VAL A 65 7.15 6.84 5.95
CA VAL A 65 6.01 5.95 5.64
C VAL A 65 4.89 6.12 6.66
N GLN A 66 5.22 6.22 7.95
CA GLN A 66 4.23 6.45 9.00
C GLN A 66 3.48 7.78 8.80
N GLN A 67 4.20 8.86 8.47
CA GLN A 67 3.60 10.16 8.16
C GLN A 67 2.71 10.09 6.92
N ALA A 68 3.17 9.42 5.86
CA ALA A 68 2.41 9.28 4.63
C ALA A 68 1.14 8.43 4.81
N LEU A 69 1.20 7.36 5.61
CA LEU A 69 0.03 6.57 5.99
C LEU A 69 -0.98 7.38 6.82
N LYS A 70 -0.50 8.20 7.77
CA LYS A 70 -1.36 9.14 8.52
C LYS A 70 -1.99 10.20 7.62
N ALA A 71 -1.25 10.70 6.62
CA ALA A 71 -1.75 11.66 5.64
C ALA A 71 -2.77 11.05 4.66
N LEU A 72 -2.73 9.72 4.47
CA LEU A 72 -3.71 8.98 3.67
C LEU A 72 -5.03 8.77 4.43
N GLN A 73 -4.99 8.68 5.76
CA GLN A 73 -6.16 8.47 6.63
C GLN A 73 -7.36 9.39 6.36
N PRO A 74 -7.21 10.73 6.20
CA PRO A 74 -8.32 11.61 5.85
C PRO A 74 -8.76 11.55 4.37
N LYS A 75 -7.96 10.93 3.48
CA LYS A 75 -8.24 10.84 2.05
C LYS A 75 -9.03 9.59 1.67
N VAL A 76 -8.97 8.55 2.51
CA VAL A 76 -9.67 7.29 2.31
C VAL A 76 -11.16 7.47 2.60
N LYS A 77 -11.99 7.06 1.65
CA LYS A 77 -13.46 7.10 1.73
C LYS A 77 -14.04 5.73 2.03
N SER A 78 -13.38 4.65 1.61
CA SER A 78 -13.94 3.31 1.78
C SER A 78 -13.62 2.72 3.14
N LYS A 79 -14.64 2.12 3.75
CA LYS A 79 -14.54 1.43 5.04
C LYS A 79 -13.42 0.38 5.07
N ASN A 80 -13.32 -0.44 4.03
CA ASN A 80 -12.36 -1.55 3.97
C ASN A 80 -10.89 -1.08 4.00
N VAL A 81 -10.60 0.02 3.29
CA VAL A 81 -9.27 0.63 3.23
C VAL A 81 -8.97 1.35 4.54
N ALA A 82 -9.96 2.05 5.13
CA ALA A 82 -9.82 2.73 6.41
C ALA A 82 -9.56 1.75 7.57
N GLU A 83 -10.29 0.63 7.63
CA GLU A 83 -10.07 -0.43 8.62
C GLU A 83 -8.67 -1.02 8.48
N THR A 84 -8.25 -1.34 7.25
CA THR A 84 -6.90 -1.85 6.97
C THR A 84 -5.83 -0.85 7.41
N LEU A 85 -6.00 0.43 7.10
CA LEU A 85 -5.04 1.49 7.46
C LEU A 85 -4.97 1.71 8.98
N ASN A 86 -6.10 1.65 9.68
CA ASN A 86 -6.13 1.72 11.13
C ASN A 86 -5.47 0.50 11.78
N SER A 87 -5.70 -0.71 11.26
CA SER A 87 -4.99 -1.91 11.71
C SER A 87 -3.48 -1.81 11.50
N LEU A 88 -3.04 -1.19 10.40
CA LEU A 88 -1.62 -0.98 10.10
C LEU A 88 -0.94 0.03 11.03
N LEU A 89 -1.66 1.07 11.44
CA LEU A 89 -1.18 2.10 12.36
C LEU A 89 -1.30 1.71 13.84
N SER A 90 -2.06 0.67 14.16
CA SER A 90 -2.24 0.13 15.51
C SER A 90 -1.16 -0.89 15.92
N ILE A 91 -0.19 -1.17 15.04
CA ILE A 91 0.98 -2.03 15.30
C ILE A 91 1.99 -1.31 16.20
#